data_AF-A0A382QAS1-F1
#
_entry.id   AF-A0A382QAS1-F1
#
_cell.length_a   1.000
_cell.length_b   1.000
_cell.length_c   1.000
_cell.angle_alpha   90.00
_cell.angle_beta   90.00
_cell.angle_gamma   90.00
#
_symmetry.space_group_name_H-M   'P 1'
#
loop_
_entity.id
_entity.type
_entity.pdbx_description
1 polymer ?
#
loop_
_entity_poly.entity_id
_entity_poly.type
_entity_poly.pdbx_seq_one_letter_code
_entity_poly.pdbx_strand_id
1 'polypeptide(L)'
;MGWMEASRYADTDGYQNDRLRYMWVWRDWLIKALNDNVPFDRFVTEQMAGDLLPNRNFFTQVATGFNRNHRINSEGGSIPAEWIVEYVADRVETMGTMFLGLTLTCSRCHDHKYDPIAQKDFYRMFAFFNNIAEAGLGPNNGNSPPFINVPKSWPNLSEAEAKFVVPAPVKIKVIQTSVPRPQSGKPDTVMVLHELKEPRPTFRLERGVYNQPDKSERLHPATPPVLGAWNKKWPRNRLGLAQWLMDPKHPLTARVTVNRMWQHHFGLGLVKTSENFGVQGELPTHPELLDWLATEFIRKKWDLKAMHKLIVTSATYRQSSVTTTELLKRDPEN
;
A
#
# COMPACT_ATOMS: atom_id res chain seq x y z
N MET A 1 11.70 -7.40 -7.01
CA MET A 1 11.16 -6.90 -5.73
C MET A 1 10.15 -7.91 -5.21
N GLY A 2 10.27 -8.35 -3.95
CA GLY A 2 9.28 -9.23 -3.33
C GLY A 2 8.00 -8.46 -3.00
N TRP A 3 7.03 -8.43 -3.91
CA TRP A 3 5.77 -7.68 -3.71
C TRP A 3 4.98 -8.17 -2.48
N MET A 4 5.07 -9.48 -2.18
CA MET A 4 4.45 -10.06 -0.99
C MET A 4 5.00 -9.45 0.29
N GLU A 5 6.33 -9.30 0.39
CA GLU A 5 6.97 -8.70 1.56
C GLU A 5 6.61 -7.22 1.71
N ALA A 6 6.68 -6.46 0.61
CA ALA A 6 6.30 -5.05 0.62
C ALA A 6 4.83 -4.83 1.00
N SER A 7 3.96 -5.77 0.62
CA SER A 7 2.54 -5.74 1.00
C SER A 7 2.26 -6.19 2.44
N ARG A 8 3.27 -6.70 3.18
CA ARG A 8 3.15 -7.32 4.52
C ARG A 8 2.31 -8.61 4.52
N TYR A 9 2.38 -9.36 3.43
CA TYR A 9 1.67 -10.64 3.33
C TYR A 9 2.20 -11.63 4.38
N ALA A 10 1.28 -12.28 5.08
CA ALA A 10 1.54 -13.39 5.99
C ALA A 10 0.28 -14.25 6.11
N ASP A 11 0.44 -15.54 6.37
CA ASP A 11 -0.68 -16.46 6.63
C ASP A 11 -1.26 -16.31 8.05
N THR A 12 -0.68 -15.43 8.87
CA THR A 12 -1.09 -15.12 10.23
C THR A 12 -1.27 -13.61 10.45
N ASP A 13 -1.91 -13.25 11.57
CA ASP A 13 -2.20 -11.86 11.97
C ASP A 13 -0.94 -11.03 12.25
N GLY A 14 0.20 -11.66 12.49
CA GLY A 14 1.51 -11.02 12.64
C GLY A 14 1.65 -10.16 13.89
N TYR A 15 0.89 -10.47 14.95
CA TYR A 15 0.90 -9.76 16.22
C TYR A 15 0.94 -10.72 17.41
N GLN A 16 0.89 -10.22 18.65
CA GLN A 16 1.05 -11.04 19.86
C GLN A 16 0.17 -12.29 19.89
N ASN A 17 -1.13 -12.15 19.63
CA ASN A 17 -2.01 -13.29 19.36
C ASN A 17 -1.92 -13.64 17.89
N ASP A 18 -0.90 -14.42 17.52
CA ASP A 18 -0.64 -14.75 16.13
C ASP A 18 -1.57 -15.86 15.64
N ARG A 19 -2.70 -15.44 15.06
CA ARG A 19 -3.80 -16.31 14.64
C ARG A 19 -3.83 -16.42 13.13
N LEU A 20 -4.48 -17.46 12.60
CA LEU A 20 -4.55 -17.67 11.16
C LEU A 20 -5.47 -16.63 10.50
N ARG A 21 -5.03 -16.13 9.35
CA ARG A 21 -5.85 -15.36 8.40
C ARG A 21 -5.75 -15.97 7.01
N TYR A 22 -6.77 -15.78 6.20
CA TYR A 22 -6.88 -16.41 4.88
C TYR A 22 -6.75 -15.34 3.79
N MET A 23 -5.51 -15.07 3.37
CA MET A 23 -5.17 -14.10 2.33
C MET A 23 -4.64 -14.76 1.04
N TRP A 24 -4.68 -16.08 0.95
CA TRP A 24 -4.21 -16.85 -0.21
C TRP A 24 -4.88 -16.43 -1.53
N VAL A 25 -6.16 -16.02 -1.50
CA VAL A 25 -6.88 -15.51 -2.68
C VAL A 25 -6.28 -14.20 -3.20
N TRP A 26 -5.87 -13.31 -2.30
CA TRP A 26 -5.16 -12.08 -2.68
C TRP A 26 -3.78 -12.40 -3.25
N ARG A 27 -3.06 -13.36 -2.67
CA ARG A 27 -1.77 -13.86 -3.19
C ARG A 27 -1.94 -14.44 -4.60
N ASP A 28 -2.96 -15.26 -4.82
CA ASP A 28 -3.25 -15.83 -6.13
C ASP A 28 -3.59 -14.74 -7.16
N TRP A 29 -4.38 -13.73 -6.75
CA TRP A 29 -4.63 -12.54 -7.57
C TRP A 29 -3.35 -11.79 -7.91
N LEU A 30 -2.45 -11.59 -6.95
CA LEU A 30 -1.17 -10.91 -7.14
C LEU A 30 -0.31 -11.66 -8.17
N ILE A 31 -0.15 -12.97 -7.99
CA ILE A 31 0.63 -13.83 -8.90
C ILE A 31 0.04 -13.74 -10.31
N LYS A 32 -1.29 -13.84 -10.43
CA LYS A 32 -1.98 -13.72 -11.71
C LYS A 32 -1.76 -12.35 -12.36
N ALA A 33 -1.92 -11.26 -11.61
CA ALA A 33 -1.76 -9.90 -12.14
C ALA A 33 -0.35 -9.63 -12.68
N LEU A 34 0.68 -10.13 -11.98
CA LEU A 34 2.07 -10.05 -12.43
C LEU A 34 2.33 -10.94 -13.66
N ASN A 35 1.79 -12.17 -13.67
CA ASN A 35 1.92 -13.09 -14.79
C ASN A 35 1.22 -12.58 -16.06
N ASP A 36 0.05 -11.96 -15.91
CA ASP A 36 -0.71 -11.35 -17.00
C ASP A 36 -0.09 -10.01 -17.46
N ASN A 37 0.94 -9.51 -16.78
CA ASN A 37 1.58 -8.21 -17.03
C ASN A 37 0.57 -7.06 -17.03
N VAL A 38 -0.31 -7.05 -16.02
CA VAL A 38 -1.25 -5.93 -15.83
C VAL A 38 -0.43 -4.63 -15.75
N PRO A 39 -0.77 -3.59 -16.53
CA PRO A 39 -0.09 -2.29 -16.46
C PRO A 39 0.00 -1.79 -15.02
N PHE A 40 1.17 -1.28 -14.63
CA PHE A 40 1.45 -0.97 -13.22
C PHE A 40 0.52 0.09 -12.64
N ASP A 41 0.12 1.08 -13.45
CA ASP A 41 -0.89 2.07 -13.07
C ASP A 41 -2.23 1.44 -12.70
N ARG A 42 -2.70 0.49 -13.51
CA ARG A 42 -3.91 -0.29 -13.21
C ARG A 42 -3.71 -1.17 -11.98
N PHE A 43 -2.58 -1.86 -11.88
CA PHE A 43 -2.25 -2.73 -10.75
C PHE A 43 -2.22 -1.99 -9.41
N VAL A 44 -1.66 -0.78 -9.36
CA VAL A 44 -1.70 0.08 -8.17
C VAL A 44 -3.10 0.60 -7.91
N THR A 45 -3.82 1.02 -8.96
CA THR A 45 -5.19 1.52 -8.83
C THR A 45 -6.14 0.48 -8.25
N GLU A 46 -6.07 -0.76 -8.72
CA GLU A 46 -6.90 -1.86 -8.20
C GLU A 46 -6.57 -2.16 -6.73
N GLN A 47 -5.30 -2.14 -6.33
CA GLN A 47 -4.90 -2.35 -4.93
C GLN A 47 -5.34 -1.22 -4.00
N MET A 48 -5.29 0.03 -4.46
CA MET A 48 -5.70 1.19 -3.67
C MET A 48 -7.21 1.35 -3.58
N ALA A 49 -7.94 1.08 -4.67
CA ALA A 49 -9.31 1.53 -4.85
C ALA A 49 -10.17 0.61 -5.73
N GLY A 50 -9.83 -0.67 -5.88
CA GLY A 50 -10.54 -1.60 -6.76
C GLY A 50 -12.02 -1.81 -6.41
N ASP A 51 -12.44 -1.54 -5.17
CA ASP A 51 -13.84 -1.53 -4.72
C ASP A 51 -14.61 -0.24 -5.09
N LEU A 52 -13.91 0.80 -5.56
CA LEU A 52 -14.46 2.09 -5.97
C LEU A 52 -14.44 2.30 -7.49
N LEU A 53 -13.89 1.36 -8.25
CA LEU A 53 -13.86 1.44 -9.71
C LEU A 53 -15.27 1.41 -10.31
N PRO A 54 -15.56 2.18 -11.39
CA PRO A 54 -16.88 2.17 -12.03
C PRO A 54 -17.30 0.79 -12.54
N ASN A 55 -16.35 0.00 -13.04
CA ASN A 55 -16.52 -1.37 -13.52
C ASN A 55 -16.02 -2.41 -12.49
N ARG A 56 -16.07 -2.06 -11.20
CA ARG A 56 -15.63 -2.95 -10.11
C ARG A 56 -16.29 -4.31 -10.18
N ASN A 57 -15.52 -5.33 -9.83
CA ASN A 57 -15.91 -6.72 -9.88
C ASN A 57 -15.21 -7.49 -8.73
N PHE A 58 -15.40 -8.80 -8.64
CA PHE A 58 -14.80 -9.62 -7.61
C PHE A 58 -13.26 -9.52 -7.60
N PHE A 59 -12.62 -9.56 -8.77
CA PHE A 59 -11.16 -9.47 -8.88
C PHE A 59 -10.61 -8.12 -8.42
N THR A 60 -11.22 -7.01 -8.84
CA THR A 60 -10.78 -5.68 -8.39
C THR A 60 -11.04 -5.48 -6.90
N GLN A 61 -12.09 -6.11 -6.37
CA GLN A 61 -12.34 -6.10 -4.93
C GLN A 61 -11.28 -6.91 -4.17
N VAL A 62 -10.91 -8.10 -4.64
CA VAL A 62 -9.81 -8.90 -4.08
C VAL A 62 -8.51 -8.11 -4.07
N ALA A 63 -8.18 -7.38 -5.13
CA ALA A 63 -6.95 -6.57 -5.22
C ALA A 63 -6.74 -5.65 -4.01
N THR A 64 -7.83 -5.10 -3.46
CA THR A 64 -7.80 -4.21 -2.28
C THR A 64 -7.32 -4.89 -1.00
N GLY A 65 -7.20 -6.23 -0.99
CA GLY A 65 -6.56 -7.02 0.06
C GLY A 65 -5.13 -6.57 0.38
N PHE A 66 -4.45 -5.88 -0.55
CA PHE A 66 -3.17 -5.20 -0.29
C PHE A 66 -3.23 -4.31 0.96
N ASN A 67 -4.34 -3.58 1.11
CA ASN A 67 -4.60 -2.70 2.25
C ASN A 67 -5.15 -3.44 3.49
N ARG A 68 -5.29 -4.76 3.45
CA ARG A 68 -5.75 -5.62 4.56
C ARG A 68 -4.70 -6.61 5.05
N ASN A 69 -3.51 -6.60 4.44
CA ASN A 69 -2.36 -7.41 4.88
C ASN A 69 -1.66 -6.84 6.13
N HIS A 70 -2.04 -5.66 6.62
CA HIS A 70 -1.52 -5.12 7.87
C HIS A 70 -1.73 -6.06 9.06
N ARG A 71 -0.95 -5.86 10.12
CA ARG A 71 -1.08 -6.66 11.35
C ARG A 71 -2.46 -6.47 11.97
N ILE A 72 -3.02 -7.52 12.56
CA ILE A 72 -4.34 -7.48 13.20
C ILE A 72 -4.18 -7.83 14.66
N ASN A 73 -4.64 -6.95 15.56
CA ASN A 73 -4.59 -7.25 16.98
C ASN A 73 -5.87 -7.93 17.47
N SER A 74 -5.70 -9.02 18.19
CA SER A 74 -6.77 -9.77 18.83
C SER A 74 -6.49 -10.01 20.33
N GLU A 75 -5.64 -9.21 20.97
CA GLU A 75 -5.30 -9.31 22.39
C GLU A 75 -6.44 -8.82 23.31
N GLY A 76 -6.51 -9.40 24.52
CA GLY A 76 -7.32 -8.86 25.61
C GLY A 76 -6.79 -7.48 26.06
N GLY A 77 -7.67 -6.60 26.54
CA GLY A 77 -7.29 -5.25 26.99
C GLY A 77 -7.02 -4.24 25.88
N SER A 78 -6.94 -4.67 24.62
CA SER A 78 -6.74 -3.77 23.48
C SER A 78 -7.92 -2.84 23.23
N ILE A 79 -7.62 -1.59 22.86
CA ILE A 79 -8.62 -0.54 22.66
C ILE A 79 -8.98 -0.45 21.16
N PRO A 80 -10.23 -0.73 20.75
CA PRO A 80 -10.61 -0.69 19.34
C PRO A 80 -10.28 0.63 18.62
N ALA A 81 -10.49 1.77 19.29
CA ALA A 81 -10.24 3.09 18.71
C ALA A 81 -8.75 3.34 18.43
N GLU A 82 -7.86 2.84 19.29
CA GLU A 82 -6.41 2.92 19.10
C GLU A 82 -6.00 2.13 17.86
N TRP A 83 -6.49 0.90 17.73
CA TRP A 83 -6.12 0.04 16.62
C TRP A 83 -6.70 0.47 15.28
N ILE A 84 -7.83 1.16 15.24
CA ILE A 84 -8.28 1.84 14.01
C ILE A 84 -7.22 2.88 13.59
N VAL A 85 -6.67 3.65 14.52
CA VAL A 85 -5.59 4.60 14.21
C VAL A 85 -4.35 3.87 13.71
N GLU A 86 -3.95 2.78 14.35
CA GLU A 86 -2.78 1.98 13.91
C GLU A 86 -2.97 1.41 12.50
N TYR A 87 -4.10 0.78 12.19
CA TYR A 87 -4.34 0.19 10.87
C TYR A 87 -4.36 1.23 9.75
N VAL A 88 -4.88 2.42 10.03
CA VAL A 88 -4.93 3.51 9.06
C VAL A 88 -3.53 4.14 8.89
N ALA A 89 -2.78 4.33 9.98
CA ALA A 89 -1.41 4.82 9.93
C ALA A 89 -0.49 3.88 9.13
N ASP A 90 -0.60 2.58 9.38
CA ASP A 90 0.15 1.54 8.67
C ASP A 90 -0.12 1.55 7.14
N ARG A 91 -1.35 1.83 6.70
CA ARG A 91 -1.67 1.99 5.27
C ARG A 91 -1.03 3.24 4.67
N VAL A 92 -1.03 4.36 5.41
CA VAL A 92 -0.35 5.59 4.99
C VAL A 92 1.14 5.36 4.87
N GLU A 93 1.74 4.71 5.86
CA GLU A 93 3.17 4.37 5.87
C GLU A 93 3.53 3.45 4.70
N THR A 94 2.80 2.36 4.50
CA THR A 94 3.11 1.43 3.40
C THR A 94 2.89 2.06 2.04
N MET A 95 1.85 2.87 1.86
CA MET A 95 1.67 3.64 0.63
C MET A 95 2.83 4.63 0.42
N GLY A 96 3.24 5.35 1.47
CA GLY A 96 4.35 6.30 1.46
C GLY A 96 5.67 5.63 1.09
N THR A 97 6.04 4.57 1.78
CA THR A 97 7.26 3.82 1.49
C THR A 97 7.16 3.19 0.11
N MET A 98 6.10 2.46 -0.23
CA MET A 98 6.03 1.71 -1.49
C MET A 98 5.87 2.58 -2.74
N PHE A 99 5.14 3.68 -2.71
CA PHE A 99 4.85 4.45 -3.93
C PHE A 99 5.51 5.81 -3.96
N LEU A 100 5.87 6.37 -2.81
CA LEU A 100 6.56 7.65 -2.72
C LEU A 100 8.04 7.47 -2.38
N GLY A 101 8.43 6.32 -1.83
CA GLY A 101 9.76 6.12 -1.29
C GLY A 101 10.03 7.12 -0.17
N LEU A 102 9.04 7.42 0.67
CA LEU A 102 9.17 8.40 1.77
C LEU A 102 8.75 7.79 3.10
N THR A 103 9.49 8.13 4.15
CA THR A 103 9.17 7.76 5.52
C THR A 103 8.24 8.78 6.17
N LEU A 104 6.93 8.55 6.09
CA LEU A 104 5.93 9.50 6.59
C LEU A 104 5.68 9.40 8.11
N THR A 105 6.26 8.42 8.79
CA THR A 105 5.95 8.06 10.18
C THR A 105 6.27 9.17 11.19
N CYS A 106 7.33 9.96 10.98
CA CYS A 106 7.63 11.13 11.82
C CYS A 106 6.45 12.13 11.84
N SER A 107 5.79 12.31 10.69
CA SER A 107 4.64 13.21 10.53
C SER A 107 3.39 12.79 11.30
N ARG A 108 3.42 11.63 11.96
CA ARG A 108 2.32 11.18 12.83
C ARG A 108 2.22 12.03 14.10
N CYS A 109 3.36 12.42 14.67
CA CYS A 109 3.43 13.04 16.00
C CYS A 109 3.80 14.53 15.96
N HIS A 110 4.53 14.97 14.95
CA HIS A 110 4.98 16.35 14.74
C HIS A 110 5.21 16.58 13.24
N ASP A 111 5.59 17.78 12.81
CA ASP A 111 5.97 18.00 11.40
C ASP A 111 7.21 17.18 11.05
N HIS A 112 7.30 16.69 9.81
CA HIS A 112 8.46 15.88 9.43
C HIS A 112 9.76 16.65 9.67
N LYS A 113 10.77 15.96 10.21
CA LYS A 113 12.00 16.60 10.69
C LYS A 113 12.81 17.29 9.59
N TYR A 114 12.77 16.75 8.37
CA TYR A 114 13.63 17.17 7.26
C TYR A 114 12.84 17.52 5.99
N ASP A 115 12.03 16.58 5.51
CA ASP A 115 11.11 16.85 4.39
C ASP A 115 10.01 17.85 4.77
N PRO A 116 9.56 18.71 3.84
CA PRO A 116 8.54 19.72 4.09
C PRO A 116 7.12 19.10 4.09
N ILE A 117 6.90 18.16 5.01
CA ILE A 117 5.63 17.44 5.18
C ILE A 117 5.09 17.75 6.57
N ALA A 118 4.01 18.53 6.61
CA ALA A 118 3.38 18.89 7.87
C ALA A 118 2.70 17.68 8.51
N GLN A 119 2.56 17.68 9.84
CA GLN A 119 1.79 16.68 10.58
C GLN A 119 0.35 16.60 10.04
N LYS A 120 -0.21 17.76 9.69
CA LYS A 120 -1.53 17.87 9.09
C LYS A 120 -1.63 17.11 7.77
N ASP A 121 -0.57 17.10 6.94
CA ASP A 121 -0.58 16.38 5.67
C ASP A 121 -0.62 14.86 5.88
N PHE A 122 0.03 14.35 6.92
CA PHE A 122 -0.12 12.95 7.33
C PHE A 122 -1.57 12.60 7.63
N TYR A 123 -2.26 13.41 8.44
CA TYR A 123 -3.67 13.15 8.76
C TYR A 123 -4.63 13.41 7.59
N ARG A 124 -4.24 14.21 6.60
CA ARG A 124 -4.99 14.33 5.34
C ARG A 124 -4.82 13.10 4.45
N MET A 125 -3.64 12.46 4.45
CA MET A 125 -3.44 11.16 3.81
C MET A 125 -4.17 10.04 4.57
N PHE A 126 -4.11 10.05 5.89
CA PHE A 126 -4.85 9.16 6.79
C PHE A 126 -6.35 9.17 6.49
N ALA A 127 -6.92 10.33 6.18
CA ALA A 127 -8.34 10.45 5.86
C ALA A 127 -8.78 9.65 4.62
N PHE A 128 -7.89 9.31 3.69
CA PHE A 128 -8.24 8.41 2.57
C PHE A 128 -8.55 6.99 3.05
N PHE A 129 -7.91 6.53 4.12
CA PHE A 129 -8.01 5.16 4.64
C PHE A 129 -8.88 5.06 5.90
N ASN A 130 -9.22 6.18 6.55
CA ASN A 130 -10.06 6.19 7.77
C ASN A 130 -11.55 5.85 7.51
N ASN A 131 -11.92 5.54 6.27
CA ASN A 131 -13.29 5.23 5.86
C ASN A 131 -13.60 3.72 5.73
N ILE A 132 -12.71 2.83 6.16
CA ILE A 132 -12.95 1.38 6.00
C ILE A 132 -13.80 0.84 7.15
N ALA A 133 -14.78 -0.02 6.86
CA ALA A 133 -15.70 -0.59 7.85
C ALA A 133 -15.05 -1.63 8.79
N GLU A 134 -13.98 -1.26 9.50
CA GLU A 134 -13.27 -2.14 10.45
C GLU A 134 -13.69 -1.91 11.90
N ALA A 135 -13.54 -2.95 12.71
CA ALA A 135 -13.86 -2.93 14.14
C ALA A 135 -12.69 -2.47 15.03
N GLY A 136 -11.48 -2.31 14.49
CA GLY A 136 -10.26 -2.06 15.29
C GLY A 136 -9.66 -3.30 15.95
N LEU A 137 -10.44 -4.35 16.22
CA LEU A 137 -9.93 -5.61 16.75
C LEU A 137 -10.21 -6.77 15.80
N GLY A 138 -9.35 -7.78 15.83
CA GLY A 138 -9.52 -9.03 15.11
C GLY A 138 -10.48 -10.01 15.82
N PRO A 139 -11.06 -10.96 15.07
CA PRO A 139 -12.03 -11.93 15.56
C PRO A 139 -11.43 -13.07 16.43
N ASN A 140 -10.16 -12.96 16.84
CA ASN A 140 -9.36 -13.99 17.53
C ASN A 140 -9.00 -15.22 16.68
N ASN A 141 -9.72 -15.54 15.61
CA ASN A 141 -9.24 -16.48 14.60
C ASN A 141 -9.97 -16.23 13.28
N GLY A 142 -9.31 -16.43 12.14
CA GLY A 142 -9.87 -16.23 10.82
C GLY A 142 -9.92 -14.75 10.40
N ASN A 143 -10.48 -14.50 9.23
CA ASN A 143 -10.43 -13.18 8.59
C ASN A 143 -11.23 -12.11 9.34
N SER A 144 -10.63 -10.93 9.48
CA SER A 144 -11.28 -9.75 10.07
C SER A 144 -12.12 -9.00 9.04
N PRO A 145 -13.36 -8.60 9.35
CA PRO A 145 -14.21 -7.89 8.38
C PRO A 145 -13.67 -6.48 8.06
N PRO A 146 -13.98 -5.92 6.88
CA PRO A 146 -14.82 -6.52 5.84
C PRO A 146 -14.12 -7.65 5.07
N PHE A 147 -14.88 -8.71 4.78
CA PHE A 147 -14.43 -9.83 3.95
C PHE A 147 -15.59 -10.31 3.08
N ILE A 148 -15.28 -11.02 2.00
CA ILE A 148 -16.25 -11.64 1.10
C ILE A 148 -16.00 -13.14 0.98
N ASN A 149 -17.04 -13.91 0.67
CA ASN A 149 -16.90 -15.33 0.39
C ASN A 149 -16.24 -15.53 -0.97
N VAL A 150 -15.38 -16.53 -1.06
CA VAL A 150 -14.63 -16.89 -2.25
C VAL A 150 -15.43 -17.97 -2.99
N PRO A 151 -15.83 -17.74 -4.25
CA PRO A 151 -16.50 -18.77 -5.03
C PRO A 151 -15.61 -20.01 -5.19
N LYS A 152 -16.21 -21.20 -5.17
CA LYS A 152 -15.48 -22.47 -5.31
C LYS A 152 -14.76 -22.61 -6.65
N SER A 153 -15.21 -21.87 -7.67
CA SER A 153 -14.61 -21.83 -9.00
C SER A 153 -13.33 -20.99 -9.09
N TRP A 154 -12.93 -20.31 -8.01
CA TRP A 154 -11.71 -19.49 -8.01
C TRP A 154 -10.47 -20.28 -8.47
N PRO A 155 -9.62 -19.72 -9.35
CA PRO A 155 -9.67 -18.35 -9.92
C PRO A 155 -10.52 -18.20 -11.19
N ASN A 156 -11.10 -19.29 -11.71
CA ASN A 156 -11.84 -19.32 -12.98
C ASN A 156 -13.34 -19.03 -12.77
N LEU A 157 -13.64 -17.80 -12.37
CA LEU A 157 -15.01 -17.37 -12.08
C LEU A 157 -15.85 -17.21 -13.36
N SER A 158 -17.12 -17.64 -13.30
CA SER A 158 -18.12 -17.25 -14.31
C SER A 158 -18.43 -15.76 -14.24
N GLU A 159 -19.06 -15.18 -15.29
CA GLU A 159 -19.45 -13.77 -15.28
C GLU A 159 -20.39 -13.42 -14.11
N ALA A 160 -21.26 -14.34 -13.71
CA ALA A 160 -22.14 -14.16 -12.56
C ALA A 160 -21.38 -14.13 -11.22
N GLU A 161 -20.40 -15.02 -11.04
CA GLU A 161 -19.57 -15.10 -9.83
C GLU A 161 -18.55 -13.97 -9.75
N ALA A 162 -18.10 -13.45 -10.90
CA ALA A 162 -17.16 -12.35 -10.98
C ALA A 162 -17.78 -10.99 -10.62
N LYS A 163 -19.09 -10.89 -10.36
CA LYS A 163 -19.73 -9.63 -9.99
C LYS A 163 -19.22 -9.11 -8.64
N PHE A 164 -19.28 -7.80 -8.46
CA PHE A 164 -18.93 -7.15 -7.19
C PHE A 164 -19.85 -7.64 -6.05
N VAL A 165 -19.27 -7.92 -4.89
CA VAL A 165 -20.00 -8.41 -3.72
C VAL A 165 -19.97 -7.34 -2.62
N VAL A 166 -21.14 -6.93 -2.13
CA VAL A 166 -21.21 -6.04 -0.95
C VAL A 166 -20.92 -6.88 0.30
N PRO A 167 -19.86 -6.61 1.07
CA PRO A 167 -19.58 -7.37 2.29
C PRO A 167 -20.70 -7.22 3.32
N ALA A 168 -20.89 -8.26 4.12
CA ALA A 168 -21.83 -8.18 5.24
C ALA A 168 -21.38 -7.09 6.24
N PRO A 169 -22.31 -6.32 6.82
CA PRO A 169 -21.99 -5.33 7.84
C PRO A 169 -21.22 -5.94 9.01
N VAL A 170 -20.32 -5.16 9.61
CA VAL A 170 -19.57 -5.59 10.79
C VAL A 170 -20.51 -5.77 11.98
N LYS A 171 -20.44 -6.95 12.59
CA LYS A 171 -21.19 -7.36 13.77
C LYS A 171 -20.20 -7.58 14.89
N ILE A 172 -20.30 -6.76 15.94
CA ILE A 172 -19.43 -6.85 17.11
C ILE A 172 -20.17 -7.61 18.20
N LYS A 173 -19.56 -8.68 18.71
CA LYS A 173 -20.02 -9.40 19.90
C LYS A 173 -19.22 -8.89 21.10
N VAL A 174 -19.93 -8.47 22.15
CA VAL A 174 -19.34 -8.08 23.43
C VAL A 174 -19.74 -9.14 24.45
N ILE A 175 -18.75 -9.85 25.00
CA ILE A 175 -18.93 -10.78 26.12
C ILE A 175 -18.34 -10.07 27.35
N GLN A 176 -19.07 -10.04 28.47
CA GLN A 176 -18.81 -9.17 29.64
C GLN A 176 -17.35 -9.11 30.13
N THR A 177 -16.56 -10.18 29.98
CA THR A 177 -15.17 -10.28 30.46
C THR A 177 -14.12 -10.22 29.33
N SER A 178 -14.53 -9.99 28.09
CA SER A 178 -13.65 -10.04 26.91
C SER A 178 -13.72 -8.76 26.08
N VAL A 179 -12.65 -8.50 25.33
CA VAL A 179 -12.64 -7.42 24.34
C VAL A 179 -13.72 -7.63 23.27
N PRO A 180 -14.32 -6.55 22.73
CA PRO A 180 -15.27 -6.67 21.63
C PRO A 180 -14.66 -7.40 20.43
N ARG A 181 -15.34 -8.43 19.91
CA ARG A 181 -14.88 -9.23 18.77
C ARG A 181 -15.78 -9.02 17.56
N PRO A 182 -15.23 -8.71 16.36
CA PRO A 182 -16.02 -8.79 15.15
C PRO A 182 -16.33 -10.26 14.78
N GLN A 183 -17.23 -10.46 13.82
CA GLN A 183 -17.45 -11.77 13.23
C GLN A 183 -16.16 -12.31 12.58
N SER A 184 -15.91 -13.60 12.75
CA SER A 184 -14.79 -14.31 12.11
C SER A 184 -15.16 -14.72 10.68
N GLY A 185 -14.25 -14.47 9.74
CA GLY A 185 -14.26 -15.06 8.41
C GLY A 185 -13.65 -16.46 8.39
N LYS A 186 -14.17 -17.32 7.52
CA LYS A 186 -13.79 -18.72 7.36
C LYS A 186 -12.66 -18.90 6.32
N PRO A 187 -12.09 -20.11 6.16
CA PRO A 187 -11.06 -20.38 5.15
C PRO A 187 -11.46 -20.05 3.70
N ASP A 188 -12.76 -20.03 3.41
CA ASP A 188 -13.37 -19.67 2.14
C ASP A 188 -13.73 -18.18 2.05
N THR A 189 -13.09 -17.31 2.84
CA THR A 189 -13.24 -15.86 2.73
C THR A 189 -11.91 -15.16 2.41
N VAL A 190 -12.00 -13.93 1.93
CA VAL A 190 -10.85 -13.04 1.70
C VAL A 190 -11.16 -11.65 2.23
N MET A 191 -10.21 -11.03 2.94
CA MET A 191 -10.35 -9.66 3.42
C MET A 191 -10.22 -8.66 2.27
N VAL A 192 -11.12 -7.70 2.22
CA VAL A 192 -11.17 -6.67 1.17
C VAL A 192 -11.37 -5.30 1.80
N LEU A 193 -11.28 -4.23 1.02
CA LEU A 193 -11.76 -2.91 1.43
C LEU A 193 -13.24 -2.76 1.10
N HIS A 194 -13.93 -2.05 1.98
CA HIS A 194 -15.29 -1.58 1.77
C HIS A 194 -15.51 -0.33 2.62
N GLU A 195 -15.94 0.74 1.98
CA GLU A 195 -16.14 2.03 2.62
C GLU A 195 -17.41 2.07 3.47
N LEU A 196 -17.36 2.80 4.59
CA LEU A 196 -18.55 3.14 5.34
C LEU A 196 -19.44 4.07 4.51
N LYS A 197 -20.75 3.97 4.70
CA LYS A 197 -21.72 4.92 4.13
C LYS A 197 -21.44 6.34 4.59
N GLU A 198 -21.13 6.51 5.87
CA GLU A 198 -20.77 7.79 6.48
C GLU A 198 -19.30 7.77 6.89
N PRO A 199 -18.43 8.61 6.27
CA PRO A 199 -17.03 8.64 6.61
C PRO A 199 -16.73 9.07 8.03
N ARG A 200 -15.81 8.36 8.70
CA ARG A 200 -15.31 8.77 10.01
C ARG A 200 -14.70 10.17 9.93
N PRO A 201 -14.94 11.04 10.92
CA PRO A 201 -14.24 12.30 10.99
C PRO A 201 -12.75 12.03 11.26
N THR A 202 -11.88 12.76 10.55
CA THR A 202 -10.44 12.72 10.76
C THR A 202 -10.00 14.04 11.37
N PHE A 203 -9.16 13.95 12.39
CA PHE A 203 -8.56 15.08 13.09
C PHE A 203 -7.05 14.84 13.18
N ARG A 204 -6.29 15.91 13.36
CA ARG A 204 -4.89 15.78 13.79
C ARG A 204 -4.89 15.20 15.21
N LEU A 205 -3.99 14.26 15.50
CA LEU A 205 -3.84 13.73 16.86
C LEU A 205 -2.64 14.38 17.54
N GLU A 206 -2.83 14.83 18.77
CA GLU A 206 -1.74 15.38 19.59
C GLU A 206 -0.71 14.28 19.86
N ARG A 207 0.52 14.47 19.38
CA ARG A 207 1.61 13.48 19.43
C ARG A 207 1.20 12.09 18.93
N GLY A 208 0.24 11.99 18.01
CA GLY A 208 -0.21 10.71 17.46
C GLY A 208 -1.11 9.88 18.38
N VAL A 209 -1.54 10.42 19.53
CA VAL A 209 -2.31 9.70 20.54
C VAL A 209 -3.79 9.61 20.15
N TYR A 210 -4.32 8.38 20.01
CA TYR A 210 -5.65 8.11 19.46
C TYR A 210 -6.81 8.83 20.16
N ASN A 211 -6.71 9.04 21.48
CA ASN A 211 -7.75 9.69 22.29
C ASN A 211 -7.51 11.19 22.50
N GLN A 212 -6.53 11.80 21.82
CA GLN A 212 -6.27 13.23 21.85
C GLN A 212 -6.42 13.87 20.45
N PRO A 213 -7.61 13.78 19.81
CA PRO A 213 -7.85 14.49 18.57
C PRO A 213 -7.99 16.00 18.80
N ASP A 214 -7.28 16.80 18.01
CA ASP A 214 -7.51 18.23 17.90
C ASP A 214 -8.80 18.48 17.12
N LYS A 215 -9.89 18.74 17.85
CA LYS A 215 -11.22 18.97 17.28
C LYS A 215 -11.43 20.39 16.76
N SER A 216 -10.42 21.26 16.80
CA SER A 216 -10.53 22.63 16.27
C SER A 216 -10.70 22.65 14.75
N GLU A 217 -10.17 21.64 14.04
CA GLU A 217 -10.26 21.53 12.59
C GLU A 217 -10.51 20.08 12.15
N ARG A 218 -11.62 19.85 11.45
CA ARG A 218 -11.86 18.60 10.75
C ARG A 218 -10.99 18.54 9.48
N LEU A 219 -10.23 17.47 9.33
CA LEU A 219 -9.39 17.23 8.17
C LEU A 219 -10.13 16.40 7.12
N HIS A 220 -9.79 16.65 5.86
CA HIS A 220 -10.35 16.00 4.69
C HIS A 220 -9.25 15.38 3.83
N PRO A 221 -9.57 14.33 3.04
CA PRO A 221 -8.60 13.69 2.15
C PRO A 221 -7.89 14.70 1.24
N ALA A 222 -6.56 14.72 1.33
CA ALA A 222 -5.66 15.52 0.51
C ALA A 222 -4.24 14.95 0.57
N THR A 223 -3.40 15.38 -0.37
CA THR A 223 -2.00 14.99 -0.48
C THR A 223 -1.08 16.15 -0.08
N PRO A 224 0.18 15.88 0.31
CA PRO A 224 1.16 16.92 0.61
C PRO A 224 1.41 17.79 -0.63
N PRO A 225 1.29 19.13 -0.56
CA PRO A 225 1.45 20.00 -1.73
C PRO A 225 2.81 19.90 -2.41
N VAL A 226 3.86 19.59 -1.65
CA VAL A 226 5.23 19.41 -2.17
C VAL A 226 5.35 18.25 -3.17
N LEU A 227 4.43 17.27 -3.11
CA LEU A 227 4.43 16.09 -3.96
C LEU A 227 3.52 16.24 -5.19
N GLY A 228 3.16 17.48 -5.53
CA GLY A 228 2.36 17.81 -6.71
C GLY A 228 0.90 18.13 -6.38
N ALA A 229 0.28 18.88 -7.28
CA ALA A 229 -1.06 19.39 -7.10
C ALA A 229 -2.14 18.33 -7.31
N TRP A 230 -3.24 18.45 -6.56
CA TRP A 230 -4.43 17.63 -6.77
C TRP A 230 -5.21 18.10 -8.00
N ASN A 231 -5.52 17.19 -8.93
CA ASN A 231 -6.42 17.51 -10.04
C ASN A 231 -7.87 17.57 -9.54
N LYS A 232 -8.55 18.70 -9.74
CA LYS A 232 -9.94 18.92 -9.31
C LYS A 232 -10.95 17.92 -9.90
N LYS A 233 -10.59 17.21 -10.98
CA LYS A 233 -11.42 16.16 -11.59
C LYS A 233 -11.38 14.83 -10.83
N TRP A 234 -10.37 14.60 -9.97
CA TRP A 234 -10.26 13.37 -9.21
C TRP A 234 -11.16 13.40 -7.96
N PRO A 235 -11.88 12.30 -7.66
CA PRO A 235 -12.72 12.23 -6.49
C PRO A 235 -11.86 12.26 -5.21
N ARG A 236 -12.31 12.94 -4.16
CA ARG A 236 -11.59 13.01 -2.86
C ARG A 236 -11.77 11.74 -2.02
N ASN A 237 -11.40 10.59 -2.58
CA ASN A 237 -11.39 9.28 -1.95
C ASN A 237 -10.19 8.46 -2.46
N ARG A 238 -10.10 7.17 -2.11
CA ARG A 238 -8.96 6.32 -2.50
C ARG A 238 -8.78 6.21 -4.02
N LEU A 239 -9.85 6.32 -4.82
CA LEU A 239 -9.72 6.30 -6.27
C LEU A 239 -8.96 7.53 -6.78
N GLY A 240 -9.23 8.72 -6.23
CA GLY A 240 -8.44 9.90 -6.56
C GLY A 240 -7.01 9.82 -6.04
N LEU A 241 -6.77 9.17 -4.89
CA LEU A 241 -5.42 8.94 -4.38
C LEU A 241 -4.62 8.06 -5.35
N ALA A 242 -5.23 6.98 -5.85
CA ALA A 242 -4.63 6.14 -6.88
C ALA A 242 -4.32 6.91 -8.17
N GLN A 243 -5.25 7.77 -8.61
CA GLN A 243 -5.05 8.62 -9.78
C GLN A 243 -3.92 9.63 -9.58
N TRP A 244 -3.76 10.18 -8.37
CA TRP A 244 -2.66 11.07 -8.03
C TRP A 244 -1.31 10.34 -8.02
N LEU A 245 -1.24 9.15 -7.40
CA LEU A 245 -0.03 8.32 -7.40
C LEU A 245 0.43 7.97 -8.82
N MET A 246 -0.53 7.72 -9.72
CA MET A 246 -0.26 7.25 -11.08
C MET A 246 -0.37 8.34 -12.15
N ASP A 247 -0.44 9.60 -11.75
CA ASP A 247 -0.29 10.71 -12.68
C ASP A 247 1.14 10.66 -13.28
N PRO A 248 1.30 10.64 -14.61
CA PRO A 248 2.61 10.75 -15.26
C PRO A 248 3.46 11.95 -14.80
N LYS A 249 2.84 12.99 -14.25
CA LYS A 249 3.53 14.17 -13.69
C LYS A 249 3.95 14.01 -12.24
N HIS A 250 3.55 12.92 -11.57
CA HIS A 250 3.90 12.68 -10.18
C HIS A 250 5.41 12.48 -10.03
N PRO A 251 6.09 13.21 -9.12
CA PRO A 251 7.55 13.28 -9.12
C PRO A 251 8.24 11.98 -8.67
N LEU A 252 7.61 11.17 -7.82
CA LEU A 252 8.30 10.06 -7.15
C LEU A 252 7.96 8.67 -7.69
N THR A 253 6.68 8.36 -7.90
CA THR A 253 6.22 6.96 -8.11
C THR A 253 6.93 6.20 -9.22
N ALA A 254 7.12 6.81 -10.39
CA ALA A 254 7.88 6.17 -11.46
C ALA A 254 9.35 5.95 -11.07
N ARG A 255 10.02 6.97 -10.49
CA ARG A 255 11.42 6.90 -10.04
C ARG A 255 11.63 5.82 -8.98
N VAL A 256 10.78 5.80 -7.96
CA VAL A 256 10.83 4.82 -6.87
C VAL A 256 10.67 3.41 -7.41
N THR A 257 9.72 3.22 -8.32
CA THR A 257 9.42 1.90 -8.88
C THR A 257 10.57 1.38 -9.75
N VAL A 258 11.09 2.20 -10.67
CA VAL A 258 12.24 1.78 -11.52
C VAL A 258 13.52 1.62 -10.70
N ASN A 259 13.71 2.39 -9.63
CA ASN A 259 14.85 2.21 -8.73
C ASN A 259 14.82 0.85 -8.05
N ARG A 260 13.64 0.36 -7.64
CA ARG A 260 13.50 -0.98 -7.06
C ARG A 260 13.61 -2.10 -8.08
N MET A 261 13.18 -1.87 -9.32
CA MET A 261 13.46 -2.81 -10.42
C MET A 261 14.97 -2.93 -10.66
N TRP A 262 15.66 -1.80 -10.65
CA TRP A 262 17.11 -1.74 -10.77
C TRP A 262 17.79 -2.47 -9.62
N GLN A 263 17.47 -2.11 -8.37
CA GLN A 263 17.98 -2.76 -7.17
C GLN A 263 17.76 -4.27 -7.19
N HIS A 264 16.62 -4.74 -7.69
CA HIS A 264 16.35 -6.18 -7.78
C HIS A 264 17.33 -6.94 -8.69
N HIS A 265 17.81 -6.28 -9.76
CA HIS A 265 18.71 -6.89 -10.74
C HIS A 265 20.19 -6.67 -10.41
N PHE A 266 20.54 -5.55 -9.78
CA PHE A 266 21.92 -5.15 -9.49
C PHE A 266 22.29 -5.21 -8.00
N GLY A 267 21.37 -5.59 -7.11
CA GLY A 267 21.57 -5.62 -5.64
C GLY A 267 21.45 -4.23 -4.99
N LEU A 268 21.94 -3.19 -5.66
CA LEU A 268 21.89 -1.81 -5.19
C LEU A 268 21.02 -0.94 -6.10
N GLY A 269 20.17 -0.08 -5.52
CA GLY A 269 19.40 0.92 -6.26
C GLY A 269 20.28 2.06 -6.77
N LEU A 270 19.83 2.77 -7.81
CA LEU A 270 20.43 4.05 -8.21
C LEU A 270 20.38 5.06 -7.06
N VAL A 271 19.27 5.07 -6.32
CA VAL A 271 19.15 5.58 -4.96
C VAL A 271 19.30 4.39 -4.01
N LYS A 272 20.38 4.35 -3.22
CA LYS A 272 20.69 3.20 -2.34
C LYS A 272 19.60 3.00 -1.29
N THR A 273 19.15 4.09 -0.67
CA THR A 273 18.04 4.12 0.29
C THR A 273 16.69 4.03 -0.41
N SER A 274 16.37 2.82 -0.90
CA SER A 274 15.19 2.58 -1.75
C SER A 274 13.83 2.81 -1.07
N GLU A 275 13.83 3.07 0.24
CA GLU A 275 12.65 3.44 1.05
C GLU A 275 12.63 4.92 1.45
N ASN A 276 13.67 5.69 1.11
CA ASN A 276 13.78 7.11 1.44
C ASN A 276 14.44 7.92 0.30
N PHE A 277 13.62 8.57 -0.51
CA PHE A 277 13.95 9.53 -1.56
C PHE A 277 13.88 10.98 -1.05
N GLY A 278 13.58 11.17 0.24
CA GLY A 278 13.54 12.48 0.89
C GLY A 278 14.94 13.02 1.18
N VAL A 279 15.02 14.11 1.95
CA VAL A 279 16.27 14.82 2.28
C VAL A 279 17.27 13.95 3.05
N GLN A 280 16.80 12.94 3.79
CA GLN A 280 17.64 11.96 4.49
C GLN A 280 18.04 10.77 3.60
N GLY A 281 17.51 10.69 2.38
CA GLY A 281 17.89 9.71 1.38
C GLY A 281 19.27 9.97 0.79
N GLU A 282 19.82 8.97 0.12
CA GLU A 282 21.02 9.15 -0.69
C GLU A 282 20.61 9.76 -2.03
N LEU A 283 21.45 10.64 -2.57
CA LEU A 283 21.25 11.14 -3.92
C LEU A 283 21.44 10.00 -4.93
N PRO A 284 20.71 10.00 -6.05
CA PRO A 284 20.91 9.00 -7.08
C PRO A 284 22.34 9.09 -7.61
N THR A 285 23.03 7.94 -7.71
CA THR A 285 24.37 7.86 -8.30
C THR A 285 24.37 8.29 -9.77
N HIS A 286 23.28 8.00 -10.48
CA HIS A 286 23.08 8.33 -11.89
C HIS A 286 21.70 8.99 -12.08
N PRO A 287 21.55 10.30 -11.77
CA PRO A 287 20.25 11.00 -11.80
C PRO A 287 19.60 11.00 -13.18
N GLU A 288 20.38 11.24 -14.24
CA GLU A 288 19.87 11.27 -15.62
C GLU A 288 19.34 9.90 -16.06
N LEU A 289 20.00 8.82 -15.64
CA LEU A 289 19.55 7.45 -15.92
C LEU A 289 18.24 7.13 -15.17
N LEU A 290 18.14 7.53 -13.91
CA LEU A 290 16.92 7.35 -13.11
C LEU A 290 15.73 8.08 -13.77
N ASP A 291 15.93 9.34 -14.17
CA ASP A 291 14.92 10.16 -14.82
C ASP A 291 14.52 9.59 -16.18
N TRP A 292 15.49 9.10 -16.95
CA TRP A 292 15.24 8.44 -18.22
C TRP A 292 14.44 7.15 -18.04
N LEU A 293 14.82 6.28 -17.10
CA LEU A 293 14.10 5.03 -16.79
C LEU A 293 12.68 5.31 -16.32
N ALA A 294 12.48 6.30 -15.46
CA ALA A 294 11.16 6.70 -14.97
C ALA A 294 10.25 7.19 -16.11
N THR A 295 10.79 8.05 -16.99
CA THR A 295 10.06 8.54 -18.17
C THR A 295 9.78 7.41 -19.16
N GLU A 296 10.73 6.50 -19.36
CA GLU A 296 10.58 5.37 -20.26
C GLU A 296 9.52 4.39 -19.75
N PHE A 297 9.43 4.17 -18.44
CA PHE A 297 8.38 3.34 -17.85
C PHE A 297 6.98 3.89 -18.14
N ILE A 298 6.81 5.21 -18.02
CA ILE A 298 5.57 5.91 -18.39
C ILE A 298 5.30 5.77 -19.90
N ARG A 299 6.30 6.00 -20.76
CA ARG A 299 6.16 5.87 -22.23
C ARG A 299 5.77 4.46 -22.66
N LYS A 300 6.29 3.45 -21.97
CA LYS A 300 5.91 2.03 -22.15
C LYS A 300 4.56 1.69 -21.54
N LYS A 301 3.75 2.69 -21.15
CA LYS A 301 2.42 2.52 -20.56
C LYS A 301 2.46 1.64 -19.31
N TRP A 302 3.44 1.88 -18.44
CA TRP A 302 3.57 1.19 -17.17
C TRP A 302 3.79 -0.33 -17.29
N ASP A 303 4.39 -0.79 -18.39
CA ASP A 303 4.67 -2.22 -18.64
C ASP A 303 5.90 -2.71 -17.85
N LEU A 304 5.65 -3.55 -16.84
CA LEU A 304 6.68 -4.11 -15.96
C LEU A 304 7.64 -5.04 -16.70
N LYS A 305 7.12 -5.98 -17.49
CA LYS A 305 7.96 -6.95 -18.22
C LYS A 305 8.83 -6.26 -19.27
N ALA A 306 8.32 -5.22 -19.92
CA ALA A 306 9.10 -4.44 -20.88
C ALA A 306 10.25 -3.68 -20.19
N MET A 307 10.03 -3.15 -18.99
CA MET A 307 11.11 -2.53 -18.20
C MET A 307 12.14 -3.55 -17.72
N HIS A 308 11.71 -4.70 -17.22
CA HIS A 308 12.63 -5.77 -16.86
C HIS A 308 13.45 -6.23 -18.07
N LYS A 309 12.81 -6.45 -19.23
CA LYS A 309 13.51 -6.80 -20.48
C LYS A 309 14.52 -5.74 -20.88
N LEU A 310 14.15 -4.46 -20.80
CA LEU A 310 15.06 -3.33 -21.10
C LEU A 310 16.31 -3.39 -20.22
N ILE A 311 16.16 -3.59 -18.91
CA ILE A 311 17.27 -3.68 -17.97
C ILE A 311 18.15 -4.89 -18.28
N VAL A 312 17.59 -6.09 -18.39
CA VAL A 312 18.39 -7.34 -18.53
C VAL A 312 19.02 -7.51 -19.92
N THR A 313 18.59 -6.73 -20.91
CA THR A 313 19.21 -6.69 -22.26
C THR A 313 20.14 -5.49 -22.47
N SER A 314 20.26 -4.62 -21.46
CA SER A 314 21.19 -3.48 -21.50
C SER A 314 22.64 -3.93 -21.64
N ALA A 315 23.51 -3.03 -22.12
CA ALA A 315 24.95 -3.28 -22.10
C ALA A 315 25.46 -3.43 -20.67
N THR A 316 24.96 -2.60 -19.74
CA THR A 316 25.31 -2.62 -18.31
C THR A 316 25.07 -3.98 -17.66
N TYR A 317 23.87 -4.56 -17.83
CA TYR A 317 23.56 -5.88 -17.24
C TYR A 317 24.38 -7.02 -17.85
N ARG A 318 24.80 -6.87 -19.12
CA ARG A 318 25.60 -7.88 -19.83
C ARG A 318 27.11 -7.74 -19.62
N GLN A 319 27.56 -6.81 -18.78
CA GLN A 319 28.97 -6.71 -18.41
C GLN A 319 29.41 -7.95 -17.61
N SER A 320 30.69 -8.30 -17.73
CA SER A 320 31.26 -9.37 -16.92
C SER A 320 31.29 -8.96 -15.45
N SER A 321 30.81 -9.83 -14.56
CA SER A 321 30.94 -9.66 -13.11
C SER A 321 32.32 -10.06 -12.57
N VAL A 322 33.25 -10.49 -13.44
CA VAL A 322 34.63 -10.80 -13.04
C VAL A 322 35.36 -9.49 -12.76
N THR A 323 35.59 -9.22 -11.49
CA THR A 323 36.31 -8.03 -11.04
C THR A 323 37.82 -8.23 -11.01
N THR A 324 38.57 -7.14 -11.08
CA THR A 324 40.03 -7.10 -10.94
C THR A 324 40.39 -6.20 -9.76
N THR A 325 41.59 -6.34 -9.21
CA THR A 325 42.08 -5.48 -8.13
C THR A 325 42.01 -3.99 -8.51
N GLU A 326 42.27 -3.67 -9.78
CA GLU A 326 42.19 -2.33 -10.34
C GLU A 326 40.74 -1.82 -10.37
N LEU A 327 39.78 -2.67 -10.75
CA LEU A 327 38.35 -2.31 -10.76
C LEU A 327 37.81 -2.09 -9.35
N LEU A 328 38.17 -2.95 -8.38
CA LEU A 328 37.81 -2.78 -6.98
C LEU A 328 38.42 -1.52 -6.36
N LYS A 329 39.64 -1.13 -6.75
CA LYS A 329 40.23 0.15 -6.31
C LYS A 329 39.50 1.35 -6.90
N ARG A 330 39.01 1.22 -8.14
CA ARG A 330 38.28 2.28 -8.83
C ARG A 330 36.86 2.45 -8.29
N ASP A 331 36.21 1.34 -7.96
CA ASP A 331 34.83 1.32 -7.50
C ASP A 331 34.64 0.19 -6.45
N PRO A 332 34.98 0.46 -5.18
CA PRO A 332 35.00 -0.56 -4.13
C PRO A 332 33.62 -1.12 -3.76
N GLU A 333 32.55 -0.44 -4.16
CA GLU A 333 31.16 -0.79 -3.82
C GLU A 333 30.39 -1.48 -4.96
N ASN A 334 31.08 -1.90 -6.02
CA ASN A 334 30.50 -2.48 -7.25
C ASN A 334 30.61 -4.00 -7.32
#